data_AF-A0A0Q0FEA5-F1
#
_entry.id   AF-A0A0Q0FEA5-F1
#
_cell.length_a   1.000
_cell.length_b   1.000
_cell.length_c   1.000
_cell.angle_alpha   90.00
_cell.angle_beta   90.00
_cell.angle_gamma   90.00
#
_symmetry.space_group_name_H-M   'P 1'
#
loop_
_entity.id
_entity.type
_entity.pdbx_description
1 polymer ?
#
loop_
_entity_poly.entity_id
_entity_poly.type
_entity_poly.pdbx_seq_one_letter_code
_entity_poly.pdbx_strand_id
1 'polypeptide(L)'
;MSKITVSTLNKMKAENNKITALTAYDASFAKLFHDNGVDVILVGDSLGMVLQGGDDTLGVTNQDIAYHTRCVRGGSRELFVIADMPFMSYSSVSDTCKNAAELMRAGANMVKLEGGEWLYDSIKSLTQQGIPVCGHLGLTPQSVHVFGGFKIQGREDDKAQKMIDDAKALEAAGAQLLVLECIPSALAKRITDAVTIPTIGIGAGNVTDGQILVMHDLVGISAGYIPKFSKNFLLETGNMPDAVKKYCTDVKSGAFPSAEHEFK
;
A
#
# COMPACT_ATOMS: atom_id res chain seq x y z
N MET A 1 4.67 4.34 21.50
CA MET A 1 4.05 3.08 21.05
C MET A 1 5.17 2.06 20.86
N SER A 2 4.92 0.75 21.00
CA SER A 2 5.95 -0.23 20.61
C SER A 2 6.20 -0.16 19.11
N LYS A 3 7.46 -0.25 18.68
CA LYS A 3 7.85 -0.24 17.27
C LYS A 3 7.04 -1.26 16.45
N ILE A 4 6.41 -0.83 15.37
CA ILE A 4 5.69 -1.71 14.44
C ILE A 4 6.70 -2.54 13.65
N THR A 5 6.40 -3.84 13.48
CA THR A 5 7.22 -4.81 12.75
C THR A 5 6.29 -5.73 11.96
N VAL A 6 6.83 -6.55 11.04
CA VAL A 6 6.04 -7.58 10.36
C VAL A 6 5.31 -8.50 11.35
N SER A 7 5.97 -8.89 12.45
CA SER A 7 5.35 -9.69 13.51
C SER A 7 4.17 -8.96 14.16
N THR A 8 4.31 -7.64 14.39
CA THR A 8 3.22 -6.81 14.90
C THR A 8 2.03 -6.78 13.94
N LEU A 9 2.27 -6.65 12.63
CA LEU A 9 1.20 -6.65 11.62
C LEU A 9 0.48 -8.01 11.54
N ASN A 10 1.21 -9.12 11.62
CA ASN A 10 0.62 -10.46 11.69
C ASN A 10 -0.24 -10.64 12.95
N LYS A 11 0.23 -10.13 14.09
CA LYS A 11 -0.53 -10.13 15.34
C LYS A 11 -1.81 -9.31 15.21
N MET A 12 -1.75 -8.13 14.59
CA MET A 12 -2.91 -7.28 14.34
C MET A 12 -3.99 -8.01 13.53
N LYS A 13 -3.61 -8.72 12.45
CA LYS A 13 -4.54 -9.60 11.71
C LYS A 13 -5.15 -10.68 12.62
N ALA A 14 -4.32 -11.42 13.35
CA ALA A 14 -4.79 -12.50 14.22
C ALA A 14 -5.77 -12.02 15.32
N GLU A 15 -5.63 -10.78 15.77
CA GLU A 15 -6.48 -10.14 16.77
C GLU A 15 -7.66 -9.36 16.18
N ASN A 16 -7.85 -9.41 14.85
CA ASN A 16 -8.83 -8.59 14.11
C ASN A 16 -8.71 -7.08 14.38
N ASN A 17 -7.52 -6.61 14.73
CA ASN A 17 -7.21 -5.20 14.92
C ASN A 17 -6.74 -4.60 13.60
N LYS A 18 -7.58 -3.79 12.94
CA LYS A 18 -7.29 -3.31 11.58
C LYS A 18 -6.02 -2.45 11.52
N ILE A 19 -5.21 -2.68 10.49
CA ILE A 19 -3.99 -1.91 10.20
C ILE A 19 -4.36 -0.59 9.51
N THR A 20 -3.84 0.51 10.04
CA THR A 20 -3.99 1.84 9.43
C THR A 20 -2.73 2.20 8.65
N ALA A 21 -2.88 2.51 7.36
CA ALA A 21 -1.75 2.90 6.52
C ALA A 21 -2.04 4.18 5.75
N LEU A 22 -1.04 5.04 5.57
CA LEU A 22 -1.14 6.20 4.69
C LEU A 22 0.13 6.33 3.85
N THR A 23 0.01 6.90 2.66
CA THR A 23 1.21 7.34 1.96
C THR A 23 1.86 8.51 2.69
N ALA A 24 3.18 8.63 2.67
CA ALA A 24 3.85 9.89 3.04
C ALA A 24 5.14 10.06 2.26
N TYR A 25 5.58 11.30 2.08
CA TYR A 25 6.72 11.63 1.23
C TYR A 25 7.73 12.57 1.88
N ASP A 26 7.41 13.11 3.06
CA ASP A 26 8.26 14.06 3.76
C ASP A 26 8.26 13.84 5.28
N ALA A 27 9.21 14.50 5.94
CA ALA A 27 9.44 14.36 7.36
C ALA A 27 8.30 14.92 8.23
N SER A 28 7.67 16.01 7.79
CA SER A 28 6.65 16.72 8.59
C SER A 28 5.37 15.90 8.68
N PHE A 29 4.89 15.39 7.55
CA PHE A 29 3.74 14.50 7.53
C PHE A 29 4.03 13.15 8.17
N ALA A 30 5.23 12.59 7.98
CA ALA A 30 5.64 11.38 8.69
C ALA A 30 5.56 11.56 10.23
N LYS A 31 6.06 12.69 10.76
CA LYS A 31 5.96 12.99 12.19
C LYS A 31 4.50 13.15 12.64
N LEU A 32 3.71 13.89 11.88
CA LEU A 32 2.28 14.07 12.15
C LEU A 32 1.54 12.73 12.21
N PHE A 33 1.75 11.86 11.23
CA PHE A 33 1.09 10.55 11.15
C PHE A 33 1.51 9.63 12.29
N HIS A 34 2.79 9.61 12.61
CA HIS A 34 3.32 8.88 13.76
C HIS A 34 2.65 9.30 15.08
N ASP A 35 2.54 10.61 15.32
CA ASP A 35 1.98 11.15 16.58
C ASP A 35 0.46 10.92 16.70
N ASN A 36 -0.22 10.64 15.58
CA ASN A 36 -1.67 10.48 15.50
C ASN A 36 -2.11 9.05 15.17
N GLY A 37 -1.22 8.07 15.36
CA GLY A 37 -1.59 6.65 15.48
C GLY A 37 -1.69 5.88 14.17
N VAL A 38 -1.05 6.36 13.09
CA VAL A 38 -0.89 5.61 11.84
C VAL A 38 0.14 4.49 12.05
N ASP A 39 -0.23 3.26 11.69
CA ASP A 39 0.61 2.08 11.94
C ASP A 39 1.70 1.92 10.87
N VAL A 40 1.37 2.18 9.60
CA VAL A 40 2.26 1.96 8.43
C VAL A 40 2.30 3.19 7.52
N ILE A 41 3.49 3.54 7.05
CA ILE A 41 3.67 4.52 5.98
C ILE A 41 4.11 3.84 4.69
N LEU A 42 3.51 4.25 3.58
CA LEU A 42 3.96 3.90 2.23
C LEU A 42 4.61 5.11 1.55
N VAL A 43 5.88 4.98 1.15
CA VAL A 43 6.49 5.88 0.18
C VAL A 43 6.18 5.32 -1.20
N GLY A 44 5.01 5.69 -1.71
CA GLY A 44 4.46 5.14 -2.95
C GLY A 44 4.88 5.91 -4.19
N ASP A 45 4.91 5.23 -5.34
CA ASP A 45 5.12 5.85 -6.65
C ASP A 45 3.96 6.76 -7.08
N SER A 46 2.85 6.75 -6.34
CA SER A 46 1.78 7.76 -6.39
C SER A 46 2.32 9.20 -6.30
N LEU A 47 3.52 9.40 -5.74
CA LEU A 47 4.23 10.69 -5.77
C LEU A 47 4.45 11.24 -7.19
N GLY A 48 4.52 10.39 -8.21
CA GLY A 48 4.63 10.81 -9.61
C GLY A 48 3.44 11.65 -10.06
N MET A 49 2.27 11.37 -9.51
CA MET A 49 1.06 12.11 -9.80
C MET A 49 0.87 13.26 -8.81
N VAL A 50 0.87 12.96 -7.50
CA VAL A 50 0.48 13.97 -6.49
C VAL A 50 1.57 14.98 -6.16
N LEU A 51 2.85 14.67 -6.39
CA LEU A 51 3.97 15.60 -6.17
C LEU A 51 4.57 16.09 -7.48
N GLN A 52 4.84 15.19 -8.43
CA GLN A 52 5.51 15.54 -9.69
C GLN A 52 4.53 16.05 -10.76
N GLY A 53 3.21 15.86 -10.56
CA GLY A 53 2.17 16.36 -11.46
C GLY A 53 2.07 15.58 -12.78
N GLY A 54 2.59 14.36 -12.83
CA GLY A 54 2.46 13.46 -13.97
C GLY A 54 1.06 12.85 -14.10
N ASP A 55 0.75 12.35 -15.30
CA ASP A 55 -0.52 11.69 -15.61
C ASP A 55 -0.60 10.26 -15.06
N ASP A 56 0.56 9.65 -14.78
CA ASP A 56 0.72 8.30 -14.24
C ASP A 56 1.99 8.21 -13.37
N THR A 57 2.32 6.99 -12.89
CA THR A 57 3.48 6.74 -12.01
C THR A 57 4.73 6.26 -12.76
N LEU A 58 4.69 6.11 -14.08
CA LEU A 58 5.76 5.44 -14.85
C LEU A 58 7.05 6.28 -14.90
N GLY A 59 6.94 7.60 -14.72
CA GLY A 59 8.08 8.52 -14.67
C GLY A 59 8.89 8.46 -13.37
N VAL A 60 8.38 7.81 -12.32
CA VAL A 60 9.05 7.76 -11.01
C VAL A 60 10.26 6.84 -11.05
N THR A 61 11.38 7.29 -10.51
CA THR A 61 12.63 6.53 -10.46
C THR A 61 12.89 5.93 -9.07
N ASN A 62 13.76 4.92 -8.99
CA ASN A 62 14.19 4.36 -7.69
C ASN A 62 14.87 5.43 -6.80
N GLN A 63 15.52 6.43 -7.40
CA GLN A 63 16.13 7.55 -6.69
C GLN A 63 15.09 8.47 -6.06
N ASP A 64 13.97 8.71 -6.74
CA ASP A 64 12.87 9.51 -6.19
C ASP A 64 12.27 8.83 -4.95
N ILE A 65 11.97 7.52 -5.05
CA ILE A 65 11.51 6.75 -3.89
C ILE A 65 12.56 6.75 -2.78
N ALA A 66 13.84 6.54 -3.09
CA ALA A 66 14.92 6.56 -2.10
C ALA A 66 15.05 7.93 -1.41
N TYR A 67 14.88 9.03 -2.15
CA TYR A 67 14.87 10.38 -1.60
C TYR A 67 13.73 10.58 -0.60
N HIS A 68 12.50 10.29 -1.02
CA HIS A 68 11.33 10.46 -0.15
C HIS A 68 11.34 9.47 1.03
N THR A 69 11.91 8.27 0.86
CA THR A 69 12.13 7.32 1.95
C THR A 69 13.06 7.88 3.03
N ARG A 70 14.16 8.54 2.63
CA ARG A 70 15.05 9.23 3.58
C ARG A 70 14.32 10.36 4.30
N CYS A 71 13.51 11.15 3.58
CA CYS A 71 12.72 12.22 4.18
C CYS A 71 11.73 11.69 5.23
N VAL A 72 10.93 10.68 4.89
CA VAL A 72 9.97 10.05 5.81
C VAL A 72 10.68 9.46 7.03
N ARG A 73 11.80 8.75 6.83
CA ARG A 73 12.59 8.19 7.94
C ARG A 73 13.17 9.28 8.84
N GLY A 74 13.51 10.44 8.28
CA GLY A 74 13.93 11.62 9.03
C GLY A 74 12.84 12.19 9.95
N GLY A 75 11.57 12.04 9.57
CA GLY A 75 10.41 12.46 10.37
C GLY A 75 10.12 11.55 11.57
N SER A 76 10.26 10.23 11.41
CA SER A 76 10.17 9.29 12.54
C SER A 76 10.96 7.99 12.32
N ARG A 77 11.75 7.63 13.34
CA ARG A 77 12.52 6.38 13.40
C ARG A 77 11.67 5.17 13.82
N GLU A 78 10.46 5.39 14.33
CA GLU A 78 9.59 4.35 14.89
C GLU A 78 8.55 3.83 13.89
N LEU A 79 8.25 4.61 12.84
CA LEU A 79 7.34 4.20 11.78
C LEU A 79 7.81 2.95 11.04
N PHE A 80 6.87 2.07 10.71
CA PHE A 80 7.07 1.02 9.74
C PHE A 80 6.87 1.58 8.33
N VAL A 81 7.95 1.65 7.56
CA VAL A 81 7.98 2.30 6.24
C VAL A 81 8.07 1.24 5.16
N ILE A 82 7.08 1.20 4.28
CA ILE A 82 7.09 0.46 3.03
C ILE A 82 7.55 1.44 1.94
N ALA A 83 8.47 1.03 1.08
CA ALA A 83 8.87 1.81 -0.09
C ALA A 83 8.48 1.07 -1.37
N ASP A 84 7.87 1.76 -2.32
CA ASP A 84 7.53 1.17 -3.60
C ASP A 84 8.78 0.89 -4.44
N MET A 85 8.80 -0.25 -5.12
CA MET A 85 9.68 -0.44 -6.26
C MET A 85 8.98 0.17 -7.48
N PRO A 86 9.50 1.27 -8.06
CA PRO A 86 8.83 1.94 -9.18
C PRO A 86 8.97 1.14 -10.48
N PHE A 87 8.19 1.52 -11.49
CA PHE A 87 8.13 0.83 -12.78
C PHE A 87 9.51 0.48 -13.35
N MET A 88 9.65 -0.76 -13.82
CA MET A 88 10.88 -1.34 -14.39
C MET A 88 12.12 -1.39 -13.47
N SER A 89 12.03 -0.97 -12.20
CA SER A 89 13.13 -1.15 -11.23
C SER A 89 13.27 -2.60 -10.72
N TYR A 90 12.37 -3.49 -11.11
CA TYR A 90 12.32 -4.89 -10.66
C TYR A 90 12.06 -5.87 -11.83
N SER A 91 12.62 -5.56 -13.00
CA SER A 91 12.46 -6.33 -14.24
C SER A 91 13.20 -7.67 -14.28
N SER A 92 14.21 -7.84 -13.42
CA SER A 92 14.96 -9.09 -13.23
C SER A 92 15.21 -9.33 -11.74
N VAL A 93 15.47 -10.57 -11.32
CA VAL A 93 15.79 -10.88 -9.91
C VAL A 93 16.99 -10.07 -9.41
N SER A 94 18.02 -9.93 -10.24
CA SER A 94 19.23 -9.17 -9.92
C SER A 94 18.94 -7.68 -9.69
N ASP A 95 18.22 -7.05 -10.62
CA ASP A 95 17.86 -5.64 -10.52
C ASP A 95 16.92 -5.39 -9.35
N THR A 96 15.97 -6.29 -9.14
CA THR A 96 15.04 -6.26 -8.00
C THR A 96 15.81 -6.24 -6.68
N CYS A 97 16.76 -7.17 -6.49
CA CYS A 97 17.55 -7.23 -5.26
C CYS A 97 18.42 -5.98 -5.07
N LYS A 98 19.06 -5.49 -6.13
CA LYS A 98 19.91 -4.30 -6.09
C LYS A 98 19.11 -3.06 -5.71
N ASN A 99 17.98 -2.83 -6.36
CA ASN A 99 17.15 -1.64 -6.15
C ASN A 99 16.41 -1.71 -4.82
N ALA A 100 15.93 -2.88 -4.40
CA ALA A 100 15.35 -3.05 -3.07
C ALA A 100 16.37 -2.77 -1.96
N ALA A 101 17.61 -3.24 -2.10
CA ALA A 101 18.67 -2.96 -1.13
C ALA A 101 18.96 -1.46 -0.99
N GLU A 102 18.84 -0.68 -2.07
CA GLU A 102 18.94 0.78 -2.01
C GLU A 102 17.81 1.40 -1.16
N LEU A 103 16.56 0.99 -1.39
CA LEU A 103 15.42 1.48 -0.62
C LEU A 103 15.50 1.10 0.86
N MET A 104 15.97 -0.10 1.17
CA MET A 104 16.23 -0.54 2.54
C MET A 104 17.30 0.33 3.22
N ARG A 105 18.40 0.65 2.52
CA ARG A 105 19.43 1.59 3.04
C ARG A 105 18.91 3.02 3.17
N ALA A 106 17.96 3.44 2.34
CA ALA A 106 17.31 4.74 2.44
C ALA A 106 16.41 4.86 3.68
N GLY A 107 16.02 3.74 4.31
CA GLY A 107 15.29 3.71 5.56
C GLY A 107 13.98 2.92 5.54
N ALA A 108 13.67 2.22 4.44
CA ALA A 108 12.52 1.32 4.37
C ALA A 108 12.68 0.12 5.31
N ASN A 109 11.55 -0.46 5.71
CA ASN A 109 11.47 -1.73 6.43
C ASN A 109 10.97 -2.88 5.55
N MET A 110 10.34 -2.55 4.42
CA MET A 110 9.72 -3.48 3.48
C MET A 110 9.65 -2.78 2.12
N VAL A 111 9.69 -3.56 1.03
CA VAL A 111 9.45 -3.06 -0.33
C VAL A 111 8.11 -3.55 -0.87
N LYS A 112 7.43 -2.73 -1.68
CA LYS A 112 6.19 -3.12 -2.39
C LYS A 112 6.47 -3.32 -3.88
N LEU A 113 5.93 -4.39 -4.46
CA LEU A 113 6.05 -4.72 -5.89
C LEU A 113 4.67 -5.04 -6.48
N GLU A 114 4.45 -4.63 -7.74
CA GLU A 114 3.19 -4.85 -8.44
C GLU A 114 3.27 -6.02 -9.41
N GLY A 115 2.37 -7.00 -9.25
CA GLY A 115 2.31 -8.15 -10.14
C GLY A 115 1.97 -9.47 -9.45
N GLY A 116 1.81 -10.51 -10.27
CA GLY A 116 1.52 -11.87 -9.83
C GLY A 116 2.67 -12.83 -10.16
N GLU A 117 2.38 -13.87 -10.93
CA GLU A 117 3.27 -15.02 -11.22
C GLU A 117 4.71 -14.69 -11.55
N TRP A 118 4.95 -13.70 -12.41
CA TRP A 118 6.29 -13.37 -12.86
C TRP A 118 7.21 -12.81 -11.76
N LEU A 119 6.67 -12.44 -10.59
CA LEU A 119 7.43 -11.93 -9.45
C LEU A 119 7.93 -13.02 -8.49
N TYR A 120 7.47 -14.26 -8.58
CA TYR A 120 7.70 -15.26 -7.51
C TYR A 120 9.18 -15.48 -7.21
N ASP A 121 10.03 -15.59 -8.23
CA ASP A 121 11.48 -15.77 -8.04
C ASP A 121 12.14 -14.54 -7.41
N SER A 122 11.69 -13.33 -7.78
CA SER A 122 12.17 -12.09 -7.19
C SER A 122 11.80 -11.99 -5.71
N ILE A 123 10.55 -12.28 -5.35
CA ILE A 123 10.06 -12.23 -3.96
C ILE A 123 10.79 -13.26 -3.10
N LYS A 124 10.96 -14.48 -3.61
CA LYS A 124 11.73 -15.53 -2.93
C LYS A 124 13.17 -15.10 -2.67
N SER A 125 13.82 -14.51 -3.68
CA SER A 125 15.20 -14.01 -3.55
C SER A 125 15.32 -12.88 -2.53
N LEU A 126 14.41 -11.90 -2.55
CA LEU A 126 14.40 -10.78 -1.60
C LEU A 126 14.24 -11.26 -0.15
N THR A 127 13.25 -12.12 0.08
CA THR A 127 12.90 -12.60 1.43
C THR A 127 13.99 -13.51 2.01
N GLN A 128 14.61 -14.37 1.19
CA GLN A 128 15.79 -15.16 1.57
C GLN A 128 16.98 -14.28 1.97
N GLN A 129 17.09 -13.08 1.39
CA GLN A 129 18.15 -12.11 1.69
C GLN A 129 17.75 -11.09 2.77
N GLY A 130 16.63 -11.33 3.48
CA GLY A 130 16.22 -10.53 4.62
C GLY A 130 15.50 -9.22 4.27
N ILE A 131 14.99 -9.09 3.05
CA ILE A 131 14.15 -7.96 2.63
C ILE A 131 12.67 -8.38 2.67
N PRO A 132 11.86 -7.84 3.61
CA PRO A 132 10.42 -8.08 3.63
C PRO A 132 9.73 -7.53 2.39
N VAL A 133 8.71 -8.24 1.91
CA VAL A 133 7.98 -7.88 0.69
C VAL A 133 6.49 -7.71 0.96
N CYS A 134 5.94 -6.62 0.42
CA CYS A 134 4.53 -6.42 0.20
C CYS A 134 4.21 -6.70 -1.29
N GLY A 135 3.34 -7.66 -1.58
CA GLY A 135 2.81 -7.84 -2.93
C GLY A 135 1.66 -6.87 -3.20
N HIS A 136 1.42 -6.51 -4.45
CA HIS A 136 0.29 -5.67 -4.85
C HIS A 136 -0.49 -6.34 -6.00
N LEU A 137 -1.76 -6.65 -5.74
CA LEU A 137 -2.71 -7.25 -6.68
C LEU A 137 -3.95 -6.36 -6.86
N GLY A 138 -4.71 -6.63 -7.93
CA GLY A 138 -5.84 -5.80 -8.33
C GLY A 138 -5.44 -4.85 -9.44
N LEU A 139 -5.89 -3.61 -9.36
CA LEU A 139 -5.40 -2.55 -10.23
C LEU A 139 -3.98 -2.18 -9.82
N THR A 140 -3.01 -2.51 -10.66
CA THR A 140 -1.60 -2.14 -10.49
C THR A 140 -1.27 -0.93 -11.38
N PRO A 141 -1.20 0.30 -10.84
CA PRO A 141 -1.02 1.55 -11.60
C PRO A 141 0.13 1.53 -12.62
N GLN A 142 1.22 0.81 -12.34
CA GLN A 142 2.35 0.72 -13.27
C GLN A 142 2.01 0.00 -14.58
N SER A 143 0.87 -0.71 -14.62
CA SER A 143 0.32 -1.37 -15.81
C SER A 143 -0.83 -0.56 -16.46
N VAL A 144 -0.97 0.73 -16.18
CA VAL A 144 -2.08 1.58 -16.66
C VAL A 144 -2.28 1.51 -18.18
N HIS A 145 -1.20 1.47 -18.97
CA HIS A 145 -1.30 1.36 -20.43
C HIS A 145 -1.72 -0.04 -20.91
N VAL A 146 -1.39 -1.10 -20.16
CA VAL A 146 -1.86 -2.47 -20.44
C VAL A 146 -3.36 -2.60 -20.15
N PHE A 147 -3.82 -1.99 -19.05
CA PHE A 147 -5.24 -1.95 -18.70
C PHE A 147 -6.06 -0.95 -19.52
N GLY A 148 -5.39 0.01 -20.17
CA GLY A 148 -6.02 1.14 -20.85
C GLY A 148 -6.77 2.05 -19.88
N GLY A 149 -6.14 2.37 -18.74
CA GLY A 149 -6.65 3.25 -17.69
C GLY A 149 -6.89 2.57 -16.33
N PHE A 150 -7.27 3.37 -15.33
CA PHE A 150 -7.58 2.93 -13.97
C PHE A 150 -8.97 2.27 -13.90
N LYS A 151 -9.00 0.95 -14.05
CA LYS A 151 -10.25 0.16 -14.10
C LYS A 151 -10.32 -0.84 -12.96
N ILE A 152 -11.53 -1.10 -12.49
CA ILE A 152 -11.82 -2.14 -11.49
C ILE A 152 -11.40 -3.51 -12.05
N GLN A 153 -10.71 -4.32 -11.23
CA GLN A 153 -10.22 -5.64 -11.61
C GLN A 153 -11.02 -6.77 -10.95
N GLY A 154 -10.95 -7.99 -11.51
CA GLY A 154 -11.53 -9.19 -10.90
C GLY A 154 -13.06 -9.23 -10.88
N ARG A 155 -13.72 -8.69 -11.92
CA ARG A 155 -15.18 -8.77 -12.08
C ARG A 155 -15.64 -10.11 -12.62
N GLU A 156 -14.85 -10.70 -13.51
CA GLU A 156 -15.12 -12.01 -14.10
C GLU A 156 -14.60 -13.12 -13.18
N ASP A 157 -15.37 -14.20 -13.04
CA ASP A 157 -15.09 -15.27 -12.07
C ASP A 157 -13.72 -15.95 -12.28
N ASP A 158 -13.28 -16.08 -13.53
CA ASP A 158 -11.98 -16.62 -13.90
C ASP A 158 -10.84 -15.71 -13.45
N LYS A 159 -10.96 -14.40 -13.65
CA LYS A 159 -9.99 -13.40 -13.17
C LYS A 159 -9.98 -13.31 -11.66
N ALA A 160 -11.15 -13.37 -11.04
CA ALA A 160 -11.30 -13.41 -9.58
C ALA A 160 -10.60 -14.65 -8.99
N GLN A 161 -10.80 -15.83 -9.57
CA GLN A 161 -10.15 -17.06 -9.11
C GLN A 161 -8.63 -16.98 -9.32
N LYS A 162 -8.17 -16.51 -10.48
CA LYS A 162 -6.74 -16.30 -10.73
C LYS A 162 -6.10 -15.38 -9.68
N MET A 163 -6.77 -14.29 -9.30
CA MET A 163 -6.23 -13.36 -8.30
C MET A 163 -6.12 -13.99 -6.91
N ILE A 164 -7.04 -14.87 -6.53
CA ILE A 164 -6.94 -15.65 -5.28
C ILE A 164 -5.74 -16.60 -5.34
N ASP A 165 -5.53 -17.26 -6.48
CA ASP A 165 -4.40 -18.17 -6.66
C ASP A 165 -3.06 -17.41 -6.67
N ASP A 166 -3.01 -16.25 -7.33
CA ASP A 166 -1.86 -15.36 -7.32
C ASP A 166 -1.56 -14.87 -5.89
N ALA A 167 -2.56 -14.52 -5.08
CA ALA A 167 -2.36 -14.09 -3.70
C ALA A 167 -1.71 -15.20 -2.83
N LYS A 168 -2.20 -16.43 -2.93
CA LYS A 168 -1.63 -17.59 -2.23
C LYS A 168 -0.21 -17.89 -2.70
N ALA A 169 0.05 -17.76 -3.99
CA ALA A 169 1.36 -18.05 -4.55
C ALA A 169 2.38 -16.94 -4.22
N LEU A 170 1.97 -15.67 -4.15
CA LEU A 170 2.80 -14.58 -3.63
C LEU A 170 3.16 -14.81 -2.16
N GLU A 171 2.19 -15.23 -1.33
CA GLU A 171 2.45 -15.63 0.06
C GLU A 171 3.44 -16.80 0.12
N ALA A 172 3.23 -17.85 -0.67
CA ALA A 172 4.12 -19.01 -0.73
C ALA A 172 5.53 -18.66 -1.22
N ALA A 173 5.66 -17.65 -2.09
CA ALA A 173 6.95 -17.11 -2.53
C ALA A 173 7.66 -16.29 -1.43
N GLY A 174 6.96 -15.88 -0.38
CA GLY A 174 7.51 -15.21 0.80
C GLY A 174 6.99 -13.81 1.04
N ALA A 175 6.00 -13.31 0.28
CA ALA A 175 5.36 -12.04 0.60
C ALA A 175 4.80 -12.07 2.04
N GLN A 176 4.95 -10.98 2.78
CA GLN A 176 4.55 -10.87 4.19
C GLN A 176 3.40 -9.89 4.41
N LEU A 177 2.95 -9.23 3.35
CA LEU A 177 1.83 -8.30 3.30
C LEU A 177 1.28 -8.27 1.86
N LEU A 178 -0.01 -8.01 1.67
CA LEU A 178 -0.59 -7.77 0.35
C LEU A 178 -1.39 -6.47 0.32
N VAL A 179 -1.22 -5.67 -0.73
CA VAL A 179 -2.16 -4.62 -1.11
C VAL A 179 -3.16 -5.18 -2.13
N LEU A 180 -4.44 -4.87 -1.93
CA LEU A 180 -5.54 -5.17 -2.84
C LEU A 180 -6.18 -3.86 -3.30
N GLU A 181 -6.04 -3.53 -4.58
CA GLU A 181 -6.49 -2.25 -5.11
C GLU A 181 -7.63 -2.38 -6.13
N CYS A 182 -8.68 -1.58 -5.95
CA CYS A 182 -9.82 -1.45 -6.87
C CYS A 182 -10.41 -2.80 -7.34
N ILE A 183 -10.78 -3.65 -6.38
CA ILE A 183 -11.43 -4.94 -6.62
C ILE A 183 -12.79 -4.99 -5.89
N PRO A 184 -13.74 -5.83 -6.34
CA PRO A 184 -14.99 -6.05 -5.61
C PRO A 184 -14.76 -6.48 -4.16
N SER A 185 -15.54 -5.92 -3.23
CA SER A 185 -15.43 -6.23 -1.79
C SER A 185 -15.57 -7.74 -1.50
N ALA A 186 -16.45 -8.43 -2.23
CA ALA A 186 -16.59 -9.89 -2.12
C ALA A 186 -15.31 -10.66 -2.51
N LEU A 187 -14.57 -10.20 -3.53
CA LEU A 187 -13.30 -10.78 -3.92
C LEU A 187 -12.21 -10.48 -2.89
N ALA A 188 -12.13 -9.23 -2.43
CA ALA A 188 -11.19 -8.84 -1.39
C ALA A 188 -11.35 -9.70 -0.12
N LYS A 189 -12.60 -9.99 0.28
CA LYS A 189 -12.88 -10.88 1.40
C LYS A 189 -12.36 -12.30 1.13
N ARG A 190 -12.66 -12.87 -0.04
CA ARG A 190 -12.19 -14.22 -0.42
C ARG A 190 -10.66 -14.31 -0.39
N ILE A 191 -9.95 -13.28 -0.85
CA ILE A 191 -8.48 -13.22 -0.79
C ILE A 191 -8.01 -13.12 0.66
N THR A 192 -8.58 -12.20 1.44
CA THR A 192 -8.24 -11.98 2.86
C THR A 192 -8.35 -13.24 3.69
N ASP A 193 -9.43 -14.02 3.47
CA ASP A 193 -9.68 -15.29 4.15
C ASP A 193 -8.75 -16.42 3.66
N ALA A 194 -8.22 -16.32 2.44
CA ALA A 194 -7.45 -17.37 1.78
C ALA A 194 -5.94 -17.32 2.07
N VAL A 195 -5.43 -16.21 2.60
CA VAL A 195 -4.02 -16.00 2.94
C VAL A 195 -3.84 -15.74 4.44
N THR A 196 -2.71 -16.15 4.99
CA THR A 196 -2.37 -15.95 6.41
C THR A 196 -1.73 -14.59 6.69
N ILE A 197 -1.07 -14.00 5.69
CA ILE A 197 -0.48 -12.66 5.77
C ILE A 197 -1.53 -11.55 5.73
N PRO A 198 -1.27 -10.34 6.28
CA PRO A 198 -2.23 -9.25 6.28
C PRO A 198 -2.47 -8.66 4.89
N THR A 199 -3.72 -8.31 4.65
CA THR A 199 -4.19 -7.63 3.43
C THR A 199 -4.54 -6.17 3.74
N ILE A 200 -4.11 -5.24 2.89
CA ILE A 200 -4.38 -3.82 2.97
C ILE A 200 -5.21 -3.42 1.76
N GLY A 201 -6.42 -2.91 2.01
CA GLY A 201 -7.35 -2.50 0.96
C GLY A 201 -7.19 -1.04 0.56
N ILE A 202 -7.38 -0.76 -0.72
CA ILE A 202 -7.65 0.58 -1.26
C ILE A 202 -8.68 0.45 -2.38
N GLY A 203 -9.90 0.90 -2.14
CA GLY A 203 -11.02 0.56 -3.03
C GLY A 203 -11.31 -0.95 -3.07
N ALA A 204 -11.15 -1.66 -1.95
CA ALA A 204 -11.39 -3.09 -1.82
C ALA A 204 -12.41 -3.43 -0.70
N GLY A 205 -13.15 -2.42 -0.22
CA GLY A 205 -14.10 -2.56 0.89
C GLY A 205 -13.45 -2.69 2.27
N ASN A 206 -14.26 -2.77 3.32
CA ASN A 206 -13.78 -2.79 4.72
C ASN A 206 -13.40 -4.19 5.24
N VAL A 207 -13.40 -5.17 4.34
CA VAL A 207 -13.20 -6.59 4.65
C VAL A 207 -11.74 -6.99 4.82
N THR A 208 -10.79 -6.22 4.29
CA THR A 208 -9.33 -6.48 4.38
C THR A 208 -8.79 -6.21 5.79
N ASP A 209 -7.62 -6.76 6.12
CA ASP A 209 -7.00 -6.64 7.46
C ASP A 209 -6.52 -5.21 7.80
N GLY A 210 -6.46 -4.33 6.81
CA GLY A 210 -6.20 -2.91 6.98
C GLY A 210 -6.63 -2.10 5.76
N GLN A 211 -6.39 -0.80 5.82
CA GLN A 211 -6.72 0.14 4.75
C GLN A 211 -5.55 1.07 4.48
N ILE A 212 -5.45 1.55 3.23
CA ILE A 212 -4.52 2.60 2.85
C ILE A 212 -5.21 3.69 2.01
N LEU A 213 -4.75 4.93 2.17
CA LEU A 213 -5.10 6.04 1.28
C LEU A 213 -3.85 6.84 0.92
N VAL A 214 -3.91 7.52 -0.23
CA VAL A 214 -2.97 8.59 -0.54
C VAL A 214 -3.26 9.77 0.40
N MET A 215 -2.24 10.28 1.09
CA MET A 215 -2.39 11.37 2.08
C MET A 215 -3.03 12.64 1.52
N HIS A 216 -2.89 12.87 0.23
CA HIS A 216 -3.47 13.98 -0.51
C HIS A 216 -4.99 13.84 -0.62
N ASP A 217 -5.47 12.63 -0.88
CA ASP A 217 -6.90 12.31 -0.97
C ASP A 217 -7.57 12.34 0.41
N LEU A 218 -6.85 11.96 1.47
CA LEU A 218 -7.30 12.06 2.87
C LEU A 218 -7.81 13.48 3.22
N VAL A 219 -7.24 14.50 2.59
CA VAL A 219 -7.51 15.93 2.88
C VAL A 219 -8.10 16.68 1.69
N GLY A 220 -8.35 15.97 0.59
CA GLY A 220 -8.92 16.52 -0.64
C GLY A 220 -8.04 17.56 -1.34
N ILE A 221 -6.72 17.39 -1.28
CA ILE A 221 -5.75 18.23 -2.01
C ILE A 221 -5.00 17.34 -2.98
N SER A 222 -5.44 17.28 -4.24
CA SER A 222 -4.77 16.47 -5.28
C SER A 222 -4.50 17.31 -6.52
N ALA A 223 -3.32 17.12 -7.11
CA ALA A 223 -3.00 17.66 -8.44
C ALA A 223 -3.75 16.92 -9.56
N GLY A 224 -4.28 15.73 -9.25
CA GLY A 224 -5.03 14.88 -10.17
C GLY A 224 -6.46 14.60 -9.71
N TYR A 225 -7.01 13.50 -10.22
CA TYR A 225 -8.34 13.03 -9.86
C TYR A 225 -8.36 12.41 -8.45
N ILE A 226 -9.33 12.81 -7.63
CA ILE A 226 -9.57 12.19 -6.32
C ILE A 226 -10.48 10.96 -6.52
N PRO A 227 -10.04 9.74 -6.17
CA PRO A 227 -10.81 8.53 -6.43
C PRO A 227 -12.10 8.45 -5.60
N LYS A 228 -13.14 7.82 -6.15
CA LYS A 228 -14.42 7.60 -5.46
C LYS A 228 -14.28 6.82 -4.14
N PHE A 229 -13.29 5.94 -4.03
CA PHE A 229 -13.05 5.16 -2.81
C PHE A 229 -12.41 5.97 -1.67
N SER A 230 -12.00 7.21 -1.93
CA SER A 230 -11.39 8.08 -0.93
C SER A 230 -12.42 8.88 -0.14
N LYS A 231 -12.02 9.36 1.03
CA LYS A 231 -12.83 10.22 1.91
C LYS A 231 -11.98 11.40 2.36
N ASN A 232 -12.53 12.61 2.26
CA ASN A 232 -11.90 13.80 2.81
C ASN A 232 -12.23 13.95 4.29
N PHE A 233 -11.30 13.52 5.16
CA PHE A 233 -11.43 13.59 6.61
C PHE A 233 -11.24 15.01 7.15
N LEU A 234 -10.57 15.90 6.42
CA LEU A 234 -10.33 17.28 6.86
C LEU A 234 -11.64 18.10 6.89
N LEU A 235 -12.59 17.82 5.99
CA LEU A 235 -13.89 18.50 5.99
C LEU A 235 -14.73 18.19 7.24
N GLU A 236 -14.57 17.00 7.83
CA GLU A 236 -15.31 16.60 9.04
C GLU A 236 -14.69 17.14 10.32
N THR A 237 -13.37 17.35 10.35
CA THR A 237 -12.62 17.64 11.58
C THR A 237 -12.06 19.06 11.66
N GLY A 238 -11.88 19.73 10.51
CA GLY A 238 -11.38 21.09 10.41
C GLY A 238 -9.88 21.26 10.68
N ASN A 239 -9.14 20.19 11.04
CA ASN A 239 -7.69 20.25 11.25
C ASN A 239 -6.99 18.92 10.96
N MET A 240 -5.69 19.01 10.66
CA MET A 240 -4.85 17.89 10.22
C MET A 240 -4.69 16.76 11.26
N PRO A 241 -4.26 17.01 12.52
CA PRO A 241 -4.16 15.96 13.53
C PRO A 241 -5.45 15.18 13.72
N ASP A 242 -6.60 15.86 13.80
CA ASP A 242 -7.87 15.20 14.05
C ASP A 242 -8.39 14.47 12.81
N ALA A 243 -8.11 14.97 11.59
CA ALA A 243 -8.38 14.22 10.36
C ALA A 243 -7.67 12.86 10.35
N VAL A 244 -6.39 12.83 10.74
CA VAL A 244 -5.59 11.59 10.82
C VAL A 244 -6.15 10.66 11.90
N LYS A 245 -6.44 11.16 13.11
CA LYS A 245 -7.05 10.35 14.17
C LYS A 245 -8.41 9.78 13.75
N LYS A 246 -9.22 10.58 13.05
CA LYS A 246 -10.53 10.15 12.56
C LYS A 246 -10.39 9.04 11.53
N TYR A 247 -9.46 9.15 10.59
CA TYR A 247 -9.13 8.06 9.66
C TYR A 247 -8.74 6.79 10.40
N CYS A 248 -7.80 6.87 11.35
CA CYS A 248 -7.37 5.71 12.12
C CYS A 248 -8.53 5.06 12.90
N THR A 249 -9.40 5.88 13.50
CA THR A 249 -10.58 5.43 14.26
C THR A 249 -11.61 4.76 13.36
N ASP A 250 -11.88 5.34 12.19
CA ASP A 250 -12.87 4.81 11.25
C ASP A 250 -12.41 3.49 10.63
N VAL A 251 -11.11 3.36 10.31
CA VAL A 251 -10.53 2.10 9.84
C VAL A 251 -10.61 1.03 10.93
N LYS A 252 -10.19 1.34 12.16
CA LYS A 252 -10.20 0.38 13.28
C LYS A 252 -11.60 -0.08 13.68
N SER A 253 -12.60 0.78 13.53
CA SER A 253 -14.01 0.42 13.79
C SER A 253 -14.71 -0.22 12.59
N GLY A 254 -14.10 -0.22 11.39
CA GLY A 254 -14.73 -0.68 10.16
C GLY A 254 -15.74 0.31 9.56
N ALA A 255 -15.84 1.52 10.09
CA ALA A 255 -16.68 2.60 9.55
C ALA A 255 -16.14 3.17 8.23
N PHE A 256 -14.82 3.07 8.00
CA PHE A 256 -14.18 3.38 6.73
C PHE A 256 -13.40 2.16 6.20
N PRO A 257 -13.51 1.85 4.89
CA PRO A 257 -14.45 2.42 3.93
C PRO A 257 -15.92 2.07 4.24
N SER A 258 -16.84 2.98 3.88
CA SER A 258 -18.28 2.75 3.91
C SER A 258 -18.79 2.28 2.54
N ALA A 259 -20.05 1.87 2.44
CA ALA A 259 -20.65 1.38 1.18
C ALA A 259 -20.57 2.37 0.00
N GLU A 260 -20.44 3.67 0.24
CA GLU A 260 -20.29 4.68 -0.84
C GLU A 260 -18.89 4.65 -1.50
N HIS A 261 -17.91 4.12 -0.77
CA HIS A 261 -16.51 3.99 -1.18
C HIS A 261 -16.20 2.62 -1.82
N GLU A 262 -17.17 1.70 -1.84
CA GLU A 262 -16.97 0.34 -2.34
C GLU A 262 -17.32 0.18 -3.82
N PHE A 263 -16.62 -0.74 -4.47
CA PHE A 263 -17.00 -1.26 -5.77
C PHE A 263 -17.81 -2.54 -5.62
N LYS A 264 -18.89 -2.61 -6.39
CA LYS A 264 -19.70 -3.82 -6.56
C LYS A 264 -19.14 -4.68 -7.68
#